data_AF-A0A1Y2FMT3-F1
#
_entry.id   AF-A0A1Y2FMT3-F1
#
_cell.length_a   1.000
_cell.length_b   1.000
_cell.length_c   1.000
_cell.angle_alpha   90.00
_cell.angle_beta   90.00
_cell.angle_gamma   90.00
#
_symmetry.space_group_name_H-M   'P 1'
#
loop_
_entity.id
_entity.type
_entity.pdbx_description
1 polymer ?
#
loop_
_entity_poly.entity_id
_entity_poly.type
_entity_poly.pdbx_seq_one_letter_code
_entity_poly.pdbx_strand_id
1 'polypeptide(L)'
;MNKNIESENSHNSYFSKQRQFKSLVKNIQKDIISKEYEKQGYSFKSYVRRTWNISQIQTYRYLISAKVLDQLEEFEILPCCENLCRFLYNCTETPEQIKLLWRTVINNMGSNPESINVSYVRQIWNEFFQKR
;
A
#
# COMPACT_ATOMS: atom_id res chain seq x y z
N MET A 1 36.10 -8.82 -22.46
CA MET A 1 35.12 -7.89 -23.02
C MET A 1 34.15 -7.54 -21.90
N ASN A 2 34.44 -6.45 -21.17
CA ASN A 2 33.58 -5.92 -20.13
C ASN A 2 32.44 -5.15 -20.78
N LYS A 3 31.20 -5.51 -20.43
CA LYS A 3 30.04 -4.61 -20.35
C LYS A 3 28.88 -5.39 -19.72
N ASN A 4 28.24 -4.77 -18.74
CA ASN A 4 26.98 -5.14 -18.06
C ASN A 4 27.09 -5.83 -16.69
N ILE A 5 28.04 -5.41 -15.86
CA ILE A 5 27.94 -5.54 -14.39
C ILE A 5 27.26 -4.30 -13.77
N GLU A 6 26.90 -3.29 -14.58
CA GLU A 6 26.33 -2.02 -14.11
C GLU A 6 24.79 -1.98 -14.03
N SER A 7 24.06 -3.05 -14.41
CA SER A 7 22.59 -3.07 -14.33
C SER A 7 22.02 -3.70 -13.06
N GLU A 8 22.84 -4.29 -12.19
CA GLU A 8 22.38 -4.95 -10.95
C GLU A 8 22.21 -3.97 -9.76
N ASN A 9 22.65 -2.71 -9.92
CA ASN A 9 22.59 -1.69 -8.87
C ASN A 9 21.46 -0.66 -9.03
N SER A 10 20.50 -0.87 -9.95
CA SER A 10 19.19 -0.23 -9.82
C SER A 10 18.39 -1.00 -8.77
N HIS A 11 18.77 -0.80 -7.51
CA HIS A 11 18.03 -1.29 -6.36
C HIS A 11 16.55 -0.93 -6.55
N ASN A 12 15.73 -1.94 -6.80
CA ASN A 12 14.29 -1.81 -7.04
C ASN A 12 13.65 -0.94 -5.96
N SER A 13 13.46 0.35 -6.28
CA SER A 13 13.08 1.39 -5.33
C SER A 13 11.64 1.16 -4.87
N TYR A 14 10.83 0.52 -5.71
CA TYR A 14 9.49 0.05 -5.42
C TYR A 14 9.48 -0.90 -4.23
N PHE A 15 10.29 -1.97 -4.24
CA PHE A 15 10.32 -2.90 -3.09
C PHE A 15 10.85 -2.25 -1.81
N SER A 16 11.74 -1.27 -1.92
CA SER A 16 12.18 -0.48 -0.76
C SER A 16 11.06 0.40 -0.21
N LYS A 17 10.32 1.11 -1.08
CA LYS A 17 9.11 1.88 -0.70
C LYS A 17 8.04 0.97 -0.11
N GLN A 18 7.80 -0.19 -0.72
CA GLN A 18 6.83 -1.19 -0.25
C GLN A 18 7.17 -1.68 1.15
N ARG A 19 8.43 -2.06 1.42
CA ARG A 19 8.86 -2.52 2.75
C ARG A 19 8.68 -1.43 3.81
N GLN A 20 9.12 -0.20 3.52
CA GLN A 20 8.97 0.93 4.43
C GLN A 20 7.49 1.24 4.71
N PHE A 21 6.67 1.31 3.66
CA PHE A 21 5.24 1.58 3.78
C PHE A 21 4.51 0.48 4.54
N LYS A 22 4.75 -0.80 4.20
CA LYS A 22 4.16 -1.95 4.91
C LYS A 22 4.54 -1.93 6.39
N SER A 23 5.82 -1.68 6.71
CA SER A 23 6.27 -1.59 8.11
C SER A 23 5.56 -0.48 8.86
N LEU A 24 5.47 0.73 8.28
CA LEU A 24 4.78 1.86 8.89
C LEU A 24 3.30 1.53 9.16
N VAL A 25 2.60 1.04 8.13
CA VAL A 25 1.17 0.70 8.18
C VAL A 25 0.90 -0.35 9.25
N LYS A 26 1.72 -1.42 9.32
CA LYS A 26 1.54 -2.49 10.30
C LYS A 26 1.85 -2.07 11.72
N ASN A 27 2.84 -1.19 11.92
CA ASN A 27 3.10 -0.61 13.24
C ASN A 27 1.93 0.26 13.72
N ILE A 28 1.40 1.13 12.84
CA ILE A 28 0.20 1.92 13.16
C ILE A 28 -0.98 0.99 13.47
N GLN A 29 -1.27 0.01 12.61
CA GLN A 29 -2.38 -0.93 12.81
C GLN A 29 -2.27 -1.65 14.16
N LYS A 30 -1.09 -2.20 14.46
CA LYS A 30 -0.83 -2.91 15.71
C LYS A 30 -1.13 -2.03 16.93
N ASP A 31 -0.49 -0.86 17.02
CA ASP A 31 -0.62 0.03 18.17
C ASP A 31 -2.06 0.52 18.37
N ILE A 32 -2.76 0.84 17.28
CA ILE A 32 -4.15 1.30 17.35
C ILE A 32 -5.10 0.17 17.76
N ILE A 33 -4.96 -1.04 17.20
CA ILE A 33 -5.81 -2.18 17.56
C ILE A 33 -5.55 -2.62 19.01
N SER A 34 -4.29 -2.62 19.45
CA SER A 34 -3.94 -2.97 20.83
C SER A 34 -4.23 -1.86 21.84
N LYS A 35 -4.82 -0.74 21.39
CA LYS A 35 -5.11 0.46 22.17
C LYS A 35 -3.93 0.96 22.98
N GLU A 36 -2.74 0.99 22.36
CA GLU A 36 -1.50 1.36 23.04
C GLU A 36 -1.55 2.79 23.60
N TYR A 37 -2.32 3.68 22.94
CA TYR A 37 -2.58 5.03 23.41
C TYR A 37 -3.26 5.07 24.80
N GLU A 38 -4.21 4.16 25.09
CA GLU A 38 -4.88 4.09 26.40
C GLU A 38 -3.91 3.63 27.48
N LYS A 39 -3.08 2.62 27.19
CA LYS A 39 -2.08 2.10 28.14
C LYS A 39 -1.06 3.15 28.56
N GLN A 40 -0.74 4.07 27.64
CA GLN A 40 0.18 5.18 27.89
C GLN A 40 -0.51 6.45 28.42
N GLY A 41 -1.82 6.42 28.66
CA GLY A 41 -2.58 7.55 29.19
C GLY A 41 -2.76 8.71 28.21
N TYR A 42 -2.67 8.46 26.90
CA TYR A 42 -2.86 9.47 25.87
C TYR A 42 -4.24 9.36 25.20
N SER A 43 -4.76 10.50 24.75
CA SER A 43 -5.85 10.48 23.76
C SER A 43 -5.34 9.92 22.43
N PHE A 44 -6.21 9.28 21.66
CA PHE A 44 -5.89 8.78 20.31
C PHE A 44 -5.21 9.86 19.45
N LYS A 45 -5.79 11.06 19.41
CA LYS A 45 -5.27 12.20 18.61
C LYS A 45 -3.88 12.63 19.07
N SER A 46 -3.66 12.76 20.37
CA SER A 46 -2.36 13.16 20.92
C SER A 46 -1.30 12.09 20.67
N TYR A 47 -1.66 10.82 20.81
CA TYR A 47 -0.77 9.68 20.58
C TYR A 47 -0.27 9.64 19.14
N VAL A 48 -1.17 9.62 18.15
CA VAL A 48 -0.77 9.49 16.74
C VAL A 48 0.08 10.67 16.26
N ARG A 49 -0.21 11.87 16.79
CA ARG A 49 0.56 13.08 16.51
C ARG A 49 1.97 13.00 17.10
N ARG A 50 2.11 12.47 18.32
CA ARG A 50 3.39 12.32 19.01
C ARG A 50 4.25 11.20 18.39
N THR A 51 3.66 10.05 18.11
CA THR A 51 4.40 8.84 17.71
C THR A 51 4.82 8.88 16.24
N TRP A 52 3.95 9.33 15.34
CA TRP A 52 4.22 9.32 13.89
C TRP A 52 4.16 10.69 13.22
N ASN A 53 3.90 11.77 13.97
CA ASN A 53 3.75 13.11 13.40
C ASN A 53 2.57 13.23 12.41
N ILE A 54 1.54 12.39 12.54
CA ILE A 54 0.37 12.35 11.63
C ILE A 54 -0.91 12.87 12.29
N SER A 55 -1.90 13.22 11.47
CA SER A 55 -3.24 13.54 11.95
C SER A 55 -4.09 12.29 12.21
N GLN A 56 -5.18 12.44 12.96
CA GLN A 56 -6.19 11.39 13.13
C GLN A 56 -6.78 10.94 11.78
N ILE A 57 -7.02 11.88 10.86
CA ILE A 57 -7.51 11.57 9.51
C ILE A 57 -6.50 10.71 8.75
N GLN A 58 -5.22 11.09 8.76
CA GLN A 58 -4.16 10.28 8.14
C GLN A 58 -4.04 8.90 8.78
N THR A 59 -4.23 8.79 10.09
CA THR A 59 -4.23 7.49 10.77
C THR A 59 -5.32 6.57 10.22
N TYR A 60 -6.54 7.06 10.05
CA TYR A 60 -7.62 6.28 9.43
C TYR A 60 -7.28 5.85 7.99
N ARG A 61 -6.59 6.69 7.22
CA ARG A 61 -6.12 6.33 5.88
C ARG A 61 -5.03 5.24 5.91
N TYR A 62 -4.16 5.23 6.91
CA TYR A 62 -3.23 4.12 7.13
C TYR A 62 -3.95 2.83 7.56
N LEU A 63 -5.02 2.91 8.35
CA LEU A 63 -5.83 1.73 8.70
C LEU A 63 -6.54 1.14 7.46
N ILE A 64 -7.04 1.98 6.56
CA ILE A 64 -7.54 1.53 5.24
C ILE A 64 -6.43 0.82 4.47
N SER A 65 -5.23 1.41 4.45
CA SER A 65 -4.07 0.79 3.80
C SER A 65 -3.72 -0.56 4.41
N ALA A 66 -3.82 -0.70 5.74
CA ALA A 66 -3.56 -1.96 6.43
C ALA A 66 -4.53 -3.07 5.98
N LYS A 67 -5.82 -2.74 5.87
CA LYS A 67 -6.87 -3.66 5.38
C LYS A 67 -6.60 -4.12 3.95
N VAL A 68 -6.19 -3.20 3.06
CA VAL A 68 -5.81 -3.55 1.68
C VAL A 68 -4.59 -4.46 1.66
N LEU A 69 -3.57 -4.17 2.46
CA LEU A 69 -2.36 -5.01 2.56
C LEU A 69 -2.66 -6.40 3.14
N ASP A 70 -3.59 -6.51 4.10
CA ASP A 70 -4.06 -7.82 4.63
C ASP A 70 -4.77 -8.63 3.53
N GLN A 71 -5.66 -7.99 2.77
CA GLN A 71 -6.36 -8.66 1.67
C GLN A 71 -5.44 -9.09 0.52
N LEU A 72 -4.28 -8.45 0.38
CA LEU A 72 -3.30 -8.73 -0.66
C LEU A 72 -2.10 -9.54 -0.15
N GLU A 73 -2.16 -10.14 1.05
CA GLU A 73 -1.00 -10.81 1.66
C GLU A 73 -0.41 -11.97 0.84
N GLU A 74 -1.19 -12.55 -0.08
CA GLU A 74 -0.77 -13.60 -1.01
C GLU A 74 0.15 -13.11 -2.14
N PHE A 75 0.26 -11.79 -2.35
CA PHE A 75 1.05 -11.21 -3.42
C PHE A 75 2.43 -10.75 -2.93
N GLU A 76 3.47 -11.01 -3.74
CA GLU A 76 4.83 -10.52 -3.46
C GLU A 76 4.94 -9.00 -3.69
N ILE A 77 4.36 -8.52 -4.78
CA ILE A 77 4.28 -7.09 -5.13
C ILE A 77 3.02 -6.54 -4.48
N LEU A 78 3.17 -5.55 -3.62
CA LEU A 78 2.11 -4.91 -2.84
C LEU A 78 2.09 -3.41 -3.08
N PRO A 79 0.94 -2.73 -2.91
CA PRO A 79 0.88 -1.28 -3.01
C PRO A 79 1.87 -0.61 -2.04
N CYS A 80 2.63 0.36 -2.54
CA CYS A 80 3.71 0.98 -1.77
C CYS A 80 3.37 2.34 -1.15
N CYS A 81 2.12 2.81 -1.24
CA CYS A 81 1.71 4.10 -0.67
C CYS A 81 0.21 4.20 -0.35
N GLU A 82 -0.17 5.19 0.46
CA GLU A 82 -1.55 5.44 0.92
C GLU A 82 -2.51 5.65 -0.25
N ASN A 83 -2.14 6.47 -1.23
CA ASN A 83 -3.02 6.84 -2.34
C ASN A 83 -3.38 5.64 -3.21
N LEU A 84 -2.44 4.70 -3.41
CA LEU A 84 -2.71 3.44 -4.12
C LEU A 84 -3.71 2.59 -3.35
N CYS A 85 -3.47 2.37 -2.05
CA CYS A 85 -4.38 1.58 -1.22
C CYS A 85 -5.79 2.18 -1.18
N ARG A 86 -5.90 3.51 -1.04
CA ARG A 86 -7.19 4.20 -1.04
C ARG A 86 -7.89 4.10 -2.39
N PHE A 87 -7.16 4.19 -3.50
CA PHE A 87 -7.76 4.01 -4.82
C PHE A 87 -8.34 2.60 -4.95
N LEU A 88 -7.57 1.56 -4.62
CA LEU A 88 -8.03 0.17 -4.62
C LEU A 88 -9.28 0.03 -3.76
N TYR A 89 -9.21 0.45 -2.49
CA TYR A 89 -10.31 0.36 -1.54
C TYR A 89 -11.60 1.04 -2.02
N ASN A 90 -11.48 2.18 -2.71
CA ASN A 90 -12.65 2.96 -3.14
C ASN A 90 -13.31 2.42 -4.42
N CYS A 91 -12.57 1.69 -5.26
CA CYS A 91 -13.09 1.16 -6.52
C CYS A 91 -13.66 -0.26 -6.39
N THR A 92 -13.38 -0.94 -5.28
CA THR A 92 -13.75 -2.34 -5.06
C THR A 92 -14.61 -2.49 -3.82
N GLU A 93 -15.59 -3.38 -3.87
CA GLU A 93 -16.52 -3.65 -2.77
C GLU A 93 -16.12 -4.88 -1.97
N THR A 94 -15.49 -5.86 -2.61
CA THR A 94 -15.13 -7.14 -1.97
C THR A 94 -13.62 -7.41 -1.98
N PRO A 95 -13.11 -8.23 -1.03
CA PRO A 95 -11.72 -8.68 -1.05
C PRO A 95 -11.32 -9.33 -2.38
N GLU A 96 -12.22 -10.12 -2.98
CA GLU A 96 -11.99 -10.81 -4.26
C GLU A 96 -11.80 -9.81 -5.41
N GLN A 97 -12.58 -8.72 -5.43
CA GLN A 97 -12.40 -7.65 -6.41
C GLN A 97 -11.06 -6.94 -6.26
N ILE A 98 -10.59 -6.71 -5.02
CA ILE A 98 -9.25 -6.14 -4.75
C ILE A 98 -8.16 -7.07 -5.28
N LYS A 99 -8.23 -8.36 -4.93
CA LYS A 99 -7.27 -9.37 -5.40
C LYS A 99 -7.26 -9.48 -6.93
N LEU A 100 -8.44 -9.48 -7.55
CA LEU A 100 -8.58 -9.55 -9.00
C LEU A 100 -7.98 -8.32 -9.69
N LEU A 101 -8.32 -7.11 -9.24
CA LEU A 101 -7.75 -5.87 -9.77
C LEU A 101 -6.23 -5.86 -9.61
N TRP A 102 -5.73 -6.20 -8.42
CA TRP A 102 -4.29 -6.17 -8.14
C TRP A 102 -3.52 -7.21 -8.96
N ARG A 103 -4.06 -8.42 -9.12
CA ARG A 103 -3.51 -9.43 -10.03
C ARG A 103 -3.46 -8.93 -11.47
N THR A 104 -4.50 -8.26 -11.95
CA THR A 104 -4.50 -7.65 -13.29
C THR A 104 -3.43 -6.58 -13.43
N VAL A 105 -3.22 -5.72 -12.42
CA VAL A 105 -2.14 -4.73 -12.41
C VAL A 105 -0.77 -5.41 -12.53
N ILE A 106 -0.51 -6.44 -11.72
CA ILE A 106 0.76 -7.20 -11.74
C ILE A 106 1.00 -7.86 -13.10
N ASN A 107 -0.04 -8.44 -13.70
CA ASN A 107 0.08 -9.11 -14.99
C ASN A 107 0.31 -8.14 -16.16
N ASN A 108 -0.09 -6.87 -16.03
CA ASN A 108 0.02 -5.87 -17.10
C ASN A 108 1.23 -4.93 -16.96
N MET A 109 1.89 -4.86 -15.80
CA MET A 109 3.03 -3.94 -15.57
C MET A 109 4.34 -4.40 -16.25
N GLY A 110 4.34 -5.56 -16.89
CA GLY A 110 5.55 -6.19 -17.43
C GLY A 110 6.57 -6.48 -16.33
N SER A 111 7.84 -6.21 -16.60
CA SER A 111 8.94 -6.42 -15.65
C SER A 111 9.29 -5.18 -14.81
N ASN A 112 8.45 -4.13 -14.80
CA ASN A 112 8.78 -2.85 -14.18
C ASN A 112 7.78 -2.41 -13.09
N PRO A 113 7.96 -2.83 -11.83
CA PRO A 113 7.12 -2.40 -10.70
C PRO A 113 7.10 -0.88 -10.48
N GLU A 114 8.13 -0.14 -10.88
CA GLU A 114 8.17 1.34 -10.73
C GLU A 114 7.08 2.05 -11.53
N SER A 115 6.53 1.39 -12.56
CA SER A 115 5.40 1.92 -13.34
C SER A 115 4.09 1.97 -12.54
N ILE A 116 3.97 1.19 -11.46
CA ILE A 116 2.74 1.12 -10.66
C ILE A 116 2.55 2.44 -9.89
N ASN A 117 1.56 3.21 -10.34
CA ASN A 117 1.07 4.40 -9.66
C ASN A 117 -0.47 4.50 -9.80
N VAL A 118 -1.10 5.47 -9.13
CA VAL A 118 -2.57 5.60 -9.13
C VAL A 118 -3.15 5.77 -10.53
N SER A 119 -2.47 6.51 -11.41
CA SER A 119 -2.91 6.71 -12.79
C SER A 119 -2.89 5.40 -13.57
N TYR A 120 -1.83 4.60 -13.41
CA TYR A 120 -1.72 3.28 -14.02
C TYR A 120 -2.80 2.31 -13.53
N VAL A 121 -3.01 2.22 -12.21
CA VAL A 121 -4.05 1.35 -11.66
C VAL A 121 -5.45 1.81 -12.09
N ARG A 122 -5.68 3.13 -12.21
CA ARG A 122 -6.93 3.69 -12.74
C ARG A 122 -7.15 3.34 -14.21
N GLN A 123 -6.10 3.37 -15.03
CA GLN A 123 -6.18 2.95 -16.42
C GLN A 123 -6.63 1.49 -16.50
N ILE A 124 -5.96 0.59 -15.77
CA ILE A 124 -6.34 -0.84 -15.70
C ILE A 124 -7.79 -1.01 -15.22
N TRP A 125 -8.20 -0.27 -14.19
CA TRP A 125 -9.58 -0.29 -13.71
C TRP A 125 -10.60 0.08 -14.81
N ASN A 126 -10.34 1.17 -15.53
CA ASN A 126 -11.23 1.65 -16.59
C ASN A 126 -11.27 0.70 -17.81
N GLU A 127 -10.14 0.07 -18.15
CA GLU A 127 -10.05 -0.86 -19.27
C GLU A 127 -10.76 -2.19 -19.01
N PHE A 128 -10.60 -2.76 -17.81
CA PHE A 128 -11.04 -4.13 -17.53
C PHE A 128 -12.29 -4.26 -16.65
N PHE A 129 -12.70 -3.19 -15.93
CA PHE A 129 -13.75 -3.29 -14.90
C PHE A 129 -14.90 -2.28 -15.07
N GLN A 130 -14.68 -1.07 -15.59
CA GLN A 130 -15.78 -0.11 -15.80
C GLN A 130 -16.57 -0.30 -17.10
N LYS A 131 -16.09 -1.11 -18.05
CA LYS A 131 -16.77 -1.37 -19.33
C LYS A 131 -17.66 -2.63 -19.32
N ARG A 132 -18.10 -3.09 -18.16
CA ARG A 132 -19.01 -4.24 -18.02
C ARG A 132 -20.35 -3.82 -17.49
#